data_AF-A0A8G2BYD7-F1
#
_entry.id   AF-A0A8G2BYD7-F1
#
_cell.length_a   1.000
_cell.length_b   1.000
_cell.length_c   1.000
_cell.angle_alpha   90.00
_cell.angle_beta   90.00
_cell.angle_gamma   90.00
#
_symmetry.space_group_name_H-M   'P 1'
#
loop_
_entity.id
_entity.type
_entity.pdbx_description
1 polymer ?
#
loop_
_entity_poly.entity_id
_entity_poly.type
_entity_poly.pdbx_seq_one_letter_code
_entity_poly.pdbx_strand_id
1 'polypeptide(L)'
;MAFCGTCGQQISDGVKFCPACGTQISESNTPQTESQPVSQSAAQSDEMQLGDKFAQLNNTTDNTSEFAPKDIEQNKVMAIFAYFGILVLVPILAAKDSKFARFHANQGIMLCLVWVAWVIIDSILTAVLRAILWRGLKLWEVYSICGTILNLVYLVITVLAIIGIINAANGRAKELPLIGKYKILK
;
A
#
# COMPACT_ATOMS: atom_id res chain seq x y z
N MET A 1 48.31 -31.93 2.24
CA MET A 1 47.78 -32.41 3.54
C MET A 1 47.41 -31.21 4.38
N ALA A 2 46.11 -30.93 4.51
CA ALA A 2 45.60 -29.81 5.31
C ALA A 2 45.30 -30.27 6.75
N PHE A 3 45.30 -29.35 7.72
CA PHE A 3 44.91 -29.60 9.11
C PHE A 3 43.79 -28.64 9.51
N CYS A 4 42.88 -29.07 10.38
CA CYS A 4 41.78 -28.24 10.84
C CYS A 4 42.32 -27.10 11.72
N GLY A 5 42.01 -25.86 11.35
CA GLY A 5 42.41 -24.68 12.13
C GLY A 5 41.80 -24.60 13.54
N THR A 6 40.73 -25.37 13.80
CA THR A 6 40.05 -25.37 15.11
C THR A 6 40.53 -26.48 16.04
N CYS A 7 40.71 -27.71 15.54
CA CYS A 7 41.03 -28.86 16.39
C CYS A 7 42.38 -29.53 16.08
N GLY A 8 43.08 -29.09 15.03
CA GLY A 8 44.40 -29.62 14.65
C GLY A 8 44.38 -31.00 13.97
N GLN A 9 43.21 -31.62 13.78
CA GLN A 9 43.10 -32.91 13.09
C GLN A 9 43.50 -32.78 11.62
N GLN A 10 44.19 -33.79 11.10
CA GLN A 10 44.53 -33.86 9.68
C GLN A 10 43.29 -34.10 8.81
N ILE A 11 43.19 -33.37 7.71
CA ILE A 11 42.05 -33.35 6.79
C ILE A 11 42.50 -33.95 5.45
N SER A 12 41.73 -34.92 4.95
CA SER A 12 41.82 -35.48 3.61
C SER A 12 41.16 -34.56 2.57
N ASP A 13 41.74 -34.46 1.37
CA ASP A 13 41.29 -33.51 0.34
C ASP A 13 39.82 -33.75 -0.09
N GLY A 14 39.04 -32.66 -0.24
CA GLY A 14 37.65 -32.69 -0.73
C GLY A 14 36.52 -32.78 0.33
N VAL A 15 36.83 -32.68 1.64
CA VAL A 15 35.79 -32.68 2.69
C VAL A 15 35.42 -31.26 3.12
N LYS A 16 34.12 -30.96 3.10
CA LYS A 16 33.57 -29.63 3.45
C LYS A 16 33.52 -29.37 4.96
N PHE A 17 33.62 -30.41 5.78
CA PHE A 17 33.53 -30.33 7.25
C PHE A 17 34.56 -31.25 7.90
N CYS A 18 35.15 -30.80 9.01
CA CYS A 18 36.12 -31.59 9.75
C CYS A 18 35.42 -32.76 10.45
N PRO A 19 35.84 -34.03 10.22
CA PRO A 19 35.17 -35.19 10.80
C PRO A 19 35.35 -35.31 12.31
N ALA A 20 36.34 -34.63 12.91
CA ALA A 20 36.61 -34.70 14.34
C ALA A 20 35.84 -33.65 15.16
N CYS A 21 35.62 -32.44 14.62
CA CYS A 21 35.00 -31.34 15.38
C CYS A 21 33.79 -30.68 14.69
N GLY A 22 33.49 -31.04 13.44
CA GLY A 22 32.35 -30.51 12.70
C GLY A 22 32.56 -29.12 12.09
N THR A 23 33.70 -28.46 12.30
CA THR A 23 33.97 -27.14 11.71
C THR A 23 34.02 -27.20 10.19
N GLN A 24 33.34 -26.28 9.52
CA GLN A 24 33.37 -26.16 8.07
C GLN A 24 34.74 -25.70 7.58
N ILE A 25 35.28 -26.41 6.58
CA ILE A 25 36.60 -26.12 6.01
C ILE A 25 36.36 -25.47 4.65
N SER A 26 36.62 -24.18 4.56
CA SER A 26 36.57 -23.46 3.28
C SER A 26 37.85 -23.76 2.50
N GLU A 27 37.71 -24.41 1.35
CA GLU A 27 38.82 -24.64 0.41
C GLU A 27 39.35 -23.29 -0.09
N SER A 28 40.49 -22.86 0.41
CA SER A 28 41.22 -21.70 -0.11
C SER A 28 42.68 -22.05 -0.28
N ASN A 29 43.10 -22.22 -1.54
CA ASN A 29 44.31 -21.64 -2.15
C ASN A 29 44.43 -22.17 -3.59
N THR A 30 44.44 -21.31 -4.61
CA THR A 30 45.67 -20.77 -5.24
C THR A 30 45.33 -19.52 -6.08
N PRO A 31 46.24 -18.53 -6.21
CA PRO A 31 45.89 -17.13 -6.47
C PRO A 31 46.03 -16.72 -7.94
N GLN A 32 45.06 -15.98 -8.50
CA GLN A 32 45.28 -15.10 -9.66
C GLN A 32 44.34 -13.87 -9.64
N THR A 33 44.99 -12.71 -9.48
CA THR A 33 44.89 -11.51 -10.31
C THR A 33 43.52 -10.82 -10.47
N GLU A 34 43.39 -9.72 -9.74
CA GLU A 34 42.81 -8.43 -10.15
C GLU A 34 41.94 -8.41 -11.42
N SER A 35 40.63 -8.46 -11.22
CA SER A 35 39.69 -7.57 -11.90
C SER A 35 38.41 -7.49 -11.06
N GLN A 36 38.13 -6.28 -10.57
CA GLN A 36 36.97 -5.98 -9.75
C GLN A 36 35.65 -6.28 -10.49
N PRO A 37 34.66 -6.89 -9.84
CA PRO A 37 33.27 -6.66 -10.18
C PRO A 37 32.71 -5.55 -9.28
N VAL A 38 32.14 -4.57 -9.98
CA VAL A 38 31.38 -3.43 -9.48
C VAL A 38 30.26 -3.91 -8.55
N SER A 39 30.11 -3.21 -7.43
CA SER A 39 29.09 -3.34 -6.41
C SER A 39 27.66 -3.44 -6.97
N GLN A 40 27.11 -4.64 -6.98
CA GLN A 40 25.67 -4.90 -7.06
C GLN A 40 25.07 -4.87 -5.65
N SER A 41 24.66 -3.70 -5.15
CA SER A 41 23.81 -3.66 -3.94
C SER A 41 22.85 -2.46 -3.84
N ALA A 42 22.64 -1.70 -4.92
CA ALA A 42 21.80 -0.50 -4.86
C ALA A 42 20.34 -0.73 -5.29
N ALA A 43 20.00 -1.86 -5.92
CA ALA A 43 18.65 -2.12 -6.43
C ALA A 43 17.78 -3.03 -5.55
N GLN A 44 18.39 -3.89 -4.70
CA GLN A 44 17.66 -4.83 -3.85
C GLN A 44 17.16 -4.22 -2.53
N SER A 45 17.81 -3.16 -2.04
CA SER A 45 17.39 -2.47 -0.82
C SER A 45 16.09 -1.68 -0.99
N ASP A 46 15.89 -1.08 -2.16
CA ASP A 46 14.83 -0.09 -2.37
C ASP A 46 13.46 -0.72 -2.59
N GLU A 47 13.38 -1.88 -3.26
CA GLU A 47 12.13 -2.63 -3.41
C GLU A 47 11.63 -3.22 -2.09
N MET A 48 12.53 -3.78 -1.27
CA MET A 48 12.19 -4.29 0.07
C MET A 48 11.68 -3.16 0.97
N GLN A 49 12.38 -2.01 0.95
CA GLN A 49 12.03 -0.87 1.81
C GLN A 49 10.71 -0.20 1.40
N LEU A 50 10.36 -0.18 0.11
CA LEU A 50 9.09 0.36 -0.35
C LEU A 50 7.92 -0.59 0.00
N GLY A 51 8.12 -1.90 -0.17
CA GLY A 51 7.14 -2.92 0.25
C GLY A 51 6.83 -2.86 1.74
N ASP A 52 7.85 -2.71 2.58
CA ASP A 52 7.69 -2.58 4.04
C ASP A 52 6.89 -1.32 4.43
N LYS A 53 7.15 -0.19 3.75
CA LYS A 53 6.38 1.05 3.96
C LYS A 53 4.92 0.89 3.56
N PHE A 54 4.63 0.25 2.43
CA PHE A 54 3.25 -0.04 2.03
C PHE A 54 2.54 -0.98 3.00
N ALA A 55 3.23 -2.02 3.48
CA ALA A 55 2.70 -2.92 4.50
C ALA A 55 2.39 -2.17 5.80
N GLN A 56 3.27 -1.26 6.22
CA GLN A 56 3.07 -0.43 7.41
C GLN A 56 1.90 0.54 7.26
N LEU A 57 1.74 1.19 6.09
CA LEU A 57 0.60 2.07 5.81
C LEU A 57 -0.74 1.32 5.84
N ASN A 58 -0.74 0.07 5.37
CA ASN A 58 -1.92 -0.79 5.39
C ASN A 58 -2.09 -1.55 6.73
N ASN A 59 -1.24 -1.32 7.73
CA ASN A 59 -1.39 -1.90 9.06
C ASN A 59 -2.35 -1.06 9.91
N THR A 60 -3.62 -1.08 9.52
CA THR A 60 -4.72 -0.38 10.17
C THR A 60 -5.56 -1.33 11.01
N THR A 61 -6.35 -0.77 11.94
CA THR A 61 -7.24 -1.52 12.83
C THR A 61 -8.21 -2.39 12.04
N ASP A 62 -8.28 -3.67 12.40
CA ASP A 62 -9.25 -4.62 11.85
C ASP A 62 -10.33 -4.87 12.90
N ASN A 63 -11.52 -4.32 12.65
CA ASN A 63 -12.66 -4.40 13.57
C ASN A 63 -13.58 -5.59 13.21
N THR A 64 -13.16 -6.51 12.34
CA THR A 64 -14.03 -7.58 11.82
C THR A 64 -14.68 -8.43 12.92
N SER A 65 -13.96 -8.67 14.02
CA SER A 65 -14.45 -9.44 15.16
C SER A 65 -15.62 -8.79 15.92
N GLU A 66 -15.87 -7.49 15.71
CA GLU A 66 -16.98 -6.76 16.32
C GLU A 66 -18.33 -7.02 15.63
N PHE A 67 -18.33 -7.65 14.45
CA PHE A 67 -19.52 -7.85 13.62
C PHE A 67 -19.97 -9.30 13.65
N ALA A 68 -21.29 -9.51 13.70
CA ALA A 68 -21.85 -10.85 13.64
C ALA A 68 -21.60 -11.48 12.25
N PRO A 69 -21.17 -12.75 12.16
CA PRO A 69 -20.90 -13.40 10.87
C PRO A 69 -22.08 -13.32 9.88
N LYS A 70 -23.30 -13.49 10.41
CA LYS A 70 -24.54 -13.37 9.63
C LYS A 70 -24.75 -11.96 9.06
N ASP A 71 -24.40 -10.91 9.81
CA ASP A 71 -24.51 -9.53 9.33
C ASP A 71 -23.53 -9.28 8.18
N ILE A 72 -22.31 -9.79 8.30
CA ILE A 72 -21.29 -9.72 7.25
C ILE A 72 -21.79 -10.41 5.98
N GLU A 73 -22.21 -11.67 6.07
CA GLU A 73 -22.65 -12.48 4.92
C GLU A 73 -23.82 -11.84 4.16
N GLN A 74 -24.79 -11.29 4.88
CA GLN A 74 -25.99 -10.71 4.27
C GLN A 74 -25.74 -9.33 3.64
N ASN A 75 -24.73 -8.58 4.09
CA ASN A 75 -24.57 -7.16 3.74
C ASN A 75 -23.31 -6.83 2.95
N LYS A 76 -22.55 -7.82 2.44
CA LYS A 76 -21.35 -7.56 1.62
C LYS A 76 -21.59 -6.65 0.42
N VAL A 77 -22.70 -6.85 -0.31
CA VAL A 77 -23.03 -6.03 -1.48
C VAL A 77 -23.27 -4.57 -1.08
N MET A 78 -23.97 -4.36 0.03
CA MET A 78 -24.23 -3.02 0.57
C MET A 78 -22.92 -2.35 1.02
N ALA A 79 -22.03 -3.10 1.67
CA ALA A 79 -20.70 -2.63 2.03
C ALA A 79 -19.84 -2.26 0.80
N ILE A 80 -19.93 -2.99 -0.30
CA ILE A 80 -19.23 -2.66 -1.56
C ILE A 80 -19.77 -1.34 -2.16
N PHE A 81 -21.10 -1.18 -2.21
CA PHE A 81 -21.72 0.05 -2.72
C PHE A 81 -21.32 1.32 -1.97
N ALA A 82 -20.91 1.19 -0.69
CA ALA A 82 -20.41 2.31 0.08
C ALA A 82 -19.23 3.06 -0.59
N TYR A 83 -18.43 2.37 -1.41
CA TYR A 83 -17.22 2.93 -2.01
C TYR A 83 -17.42 3.57 -3.39
N PHE A 84 -18.65 3.54 -3.93
CA PHE A 84 -18.96 4.13 -5.23
C PHE A 84 -19.52 5.55 -5.11
N GLY A 85 -18.74 6.44 -4.48
CA GLY A 85 -19.06 7.87 -4.37
C GLY A 85 -20.46 8.12 -3.80
N ILE A 86 -21.34 8.73 -4.60
CA ILE A 86 -22.71 9.05 -4.18
C ILE A 86 -23.57 7.81 -3.85
N LEU A 87 -23.21 6.63 -4.37
CA LEU A 87 -23.92 5.39 -4.06
C LEU A 87 -23.78 4.97 -2.59
N VAL A 88 -22.91 5.63 -1.81
CA VAL A 88 -22.87 5.47 -0.36
C VAL A 88 -24.22 5.73 0.32
N LEU A 89 -25.11 6.50 -0.29
CA LEU A 89 -26.47 6.70 0.20
C LEU A 89 -27.31 5.40 0.19
N VAL A 90 -27.01 4.46 -0.72
CA VAL A 90 -27.74 3.19 -0.84
C VAL A 90 -27.61 2.34 0.44
N PRO A 91 -26.42 1.95 0.92
CA PRO A 91 -26.30 1.19 2.17
C PRO A 91 -26.80 1.96 3.39
N ILE A 92 -26.68 3.30 3.41
CA ILE A 92 -27.20 4.13 4.50
C ILE A 92 -28.72 4.01 4.63
N LEU A 93 -29.43 3.99 3.51
CA LEU A 93 -30.90 3.97 3.49
C LEU A 93 -31.47 2.55 3.47
N ALA A 94 -30.83 1.63 2.76
CA ALA A 94 -31.32 0.27 2.53
C ALA A 94 -30.81 -0.75 3.57
N ALA A 95 -29.67 -0.52 4.21
CA ALA A 95 -29.03 -1.43 5.16
C ALA A 95 -28.78 -0.77 6.54
N LYS A 96 -29.70 0.11 6.97
CA LYS A 96 -29.61 0.91 8.20
C LYS A 96 -29.41 0.10 9.50
N ASP A 97 -29.85 -1.15 9.51
CA ASP A 97 -29.77 -2.05 10.67
C ASP A 97 -28.47 -2.88 10.68
N SER A 98 -27.72 -2.90 9.58
CA SER A 98 -26.43 -3.60 9.47
C SER A 98 -25.30 -2.74 10.01
N LYS A 99 -24.66 -3.20 11.09
CA LYS A 99 -23.47 -2.52 11.63
C LYS A 99 -22.31 -2.64 10.64
N PHE A 100 -22.18 -3.79 9.98
CA PHE A 100 -21.14 -4.03 8.98
C PHE A 100 -21.29 -3.11 7.76
N ALA A 101 -22.49 -3.00 7.18
CA ALA A 101 -22.73 -2.09 6.05
C ALA A 101 -22.45 -0.63 6.44
N ARG A 102 -22.82 -0.24 7.67
CA ARG A 102 -22.61 1.12 8.17
C ARG A 102 -21.15 1.44 8.47
N PHE A 103 -20.35 0.46 8.85
CA PHE A 103 -18.89 0.61 8.95
C PHE A 103 -18.29 1.00 7.60
N HIS A 104 -18.62 0.26 6.54
CA HIS A 104 -18.15 0.57 5.20
C HIS A 104 -18.76 1.87 4.65
N ALA A 105 -20.03 2.15 4.96
CA ALA A 105 -20.67 3.43 4.63
C ALA A 105 -19.95 4.63 5.26
N ASN A 106 -19.49 4.53 6.51
CA ASN A 106 -18.71 5.59 7.16
C ASN A 106 -17.42 5.91 6.37
N GLN A 107 -16.69 4.88 5.97
CA GLN A 107 -15.48 5.07 5.15
C GLN A 107 -15.80 5.61 3.76
N GLY A 108 -16.88 5.10 3.15
CA GLY A 108 -17.41 5.56 1.88
C GLY A 108 -17.79 7.04 1.88
N ILE A 109 -18.45 7.52 2.94
CA ILE A 109 -18.80 8.94 3.09
C ILE A 109 -17.53 9.77 3.19
N MET A 110 -16.55 9.34 3.99
CA MET A 110 -15.29 10.07 4.11
C MET A 110 -14.56 10.18 2.78
N LEU A 111 -14.51 9.10 1.99
CA LEU A 111 -13.97 9.14 0.62
C LEU A 111 -14.77 10.09 -0.27
N CYS A 112 -16.10 10.04 -0.21
CA CYS A 112 -16.97 10.91 -1.00
C CYS A 112 -16.78 12.39 -0.63
N LEU A 113 -16.64 12.71 0.66
CA LEU A 113 -16.40 14.08 1.13
C LEU A 113 -15.04 14.61 0.68
N VAL A 114 -13.98 13.80 0.82
CA VAL A 114 -12.64 14.17 0.34
C VAL A 114 -12.66 14.39 -1.17
N TRP A 115 -13.35 13.53 -1.92
CA TRP A 115 -13.49 13.68 -3.37
C TRP A 115 -14.23 14.97 -3.76
N VAL A 116 -15.38 15.25 -3.15
CA VAL A 116 -16.15 16.48 -3.42
C VAL A 116 -15.33 17.73 -3.06
N ALA A 117 -14.66 17.73 -1.90
CA ALA A 117 -13.81 18.84 -1.49
C ALA A 117 -12.68 19.10 -2.49
N TRP A 118 -12.02 18.03 -2.96
CA TRP A 118 -10.96 18.13 -3.96
C TRP A 118 -11.48 18.67 -5.30
N VAL A 119 -12.62 18.17 -5.79
CA VAL A 119 -13.26 18.65 -7.03
C VAL A 119 -13.56 20.15 -6.96
N ILE A 120 -14.04 20.65 -5.82
CA ILE A 120 -14.32 22.08 -5.63
C ILE A 120 -13.01 22.89 -5.67
N ILE A 121 -11.98 22.47 -4.93
CA ILE A 121 -10.68 23.13 -4.89
C ILE A 121 -10.06 23.18 -6.28
N ASP A 122 -10.02 22.05 -6.96
CA ASP A 122 -9.50 21.89 -8.32
C ASP A 122 -10.26 22.78 -9.31
N SER A 123 -11.59 22.80 -9.23
CA SER A 123 -12.44 23.64 -10.09
C SER A 123 -12.15 25.13 -9.91
N ILE A 124 -12.00 25.60 -8.66
CA ILE A 124 -11.70 27.00 -8.36
C ILE A 124 -10.29 27.37 -8.84
N LEU A 125 -9.29 26.55 -8.49
CA LEU A 125 -7.90 26.78 -8.88
C LEU A 125 -7.78 26.87 -10.40
N THR A 126 -8.38 25.91 -11.10
CA THR A 126 -8.38 25.85 -12.56
C THR A 126 -9.13 27.05 -13.17
N ALA A 127 -10.26 27.47 -12.60
CA ALA A 127 -10.99 28.66 -13.06
C ALA A 127 -10.17 29.95 -12.90
N VAL A 128 -9.51 30.13 -11.76
CA VAL A 128 -8.64 31.30 -11.48
C VAL A 128 -7.43 31.31 -12.42
N LEU A 129 -6.75 30.17 -12.57
CA LEU A 129 -5.62 30.04 -13.50
C LEU A 129 -6.04 30.38 -14.93
N ARG A 130 -7.18 29.85 -15.41
CA ARG A 130 -7.71 30.22 -16.73
C ARG A 130 -7.99 31.71 -16.83
N ALA A 131 -8.65 32.31 -15.83
CA ALA A 131 -8.98 33.75 -15.87
C ALA A 131 -7.74 34.66 -15.98
N ILE A 132 -6.64 34.28 -15.32
CA ILE A 132 -5.37 35.03 -15.36
C ILE A 132 -4.60 34.77 -16.66
N LEU A 133 -4.49 33.50 -17.07
CA LEU A 133 -3.65 33.07 -18.20
C LEU A 133 -4.31 33.32 -19.57
N TRP A 134 -5.64 33.41 -19.64
CA TRP A 134 -6.40 33.65 -20.88
C TRP A 134 -6.10 35.01 -21.53
N ARG A 135 -5.59 36.00 -20.77
CA ARG A 135 -5.38 37.38 -21.28
C ARG A 135 -4.04 37.64 -21.96
N GLY A 136 -3.13 36.67 -22.15
CA GLY A 136 -1.99 36.93 -23.04
C GLY A 136 -0.71 36.11 -22.93
N LEU A 137 -0.63 35.03 -22.15
CA LEU A 137 0.58 34.21 -22.07
C LEU A 137 0.31 32.82 -22.66
N LYS A 138 1.08 32.41 -23.68
CA LYS A 138 1.06 31.06 -24.30
C LYS A 138 1.57 29.98 -23.32
N LEU A 139 1.01 29.92 -22.11
CA LEU A 139 1.41 29.03 -21.00
C LEU A 139 0.50 27.80 -20.89
N TRP A 140 -0.13 27.38 -21.99
CA TRP A 140 -0.97 26.18 -22.03
C TRP A 140 -0.22 24.93 -21.54
N GLU A 141 1.08 24.84 -21.81
CA GLU A 141 1.94 23.75 -21.33
C GLU A 141 2.05 23.70 -19.79
N VAL A 142 2.10 24.84 -19.12
CA VAL A 142 2.14 24.90 -17.64
C VAL A 142 0.80 24.46 -17.05
N TYR A 143 -0.31 24.89 -17.67
CA TYR A 143 -1.64 24.42 -17.30
C TYR A 143 -1.78 22.90 -17.43
N SER A 144 -1.26 22.33 -18.52
CA SER A 144 -1.25 20.89 -18.78
C SER A 144 -0.48 20.13 -17.69
N ILE A 145 0.73 20.57 -17.34
CA ILE A 145 1.56 19.94 -16.30
C ILE A 145 0.93 20.08 -14.90
N CYS A 146 0.38 21.25 -14.56
CA CYS A 146 -0.34 21.40 -13.30
C CYS A 146 -1.55 20.46 -13.23
N GLY A 147 -2.27 20.29 -14.34
CA GLY A 147 -3.38 19.35 -14.44
C GLY A 147 -2.96 17.89 -14.22
N THR A 148 -1.81 17.45 -14.74
CA THR A 148 -1.35 16.06 -14.52
C THR A 148 -1.00 15.78 -13.06
N ILE A 149 -0.40 16.75 -12.35
CA ILE A 149 -0.07 16.60 -10.92
C ILE A 149 -1.35 16.53 -10.08
N LEU A 150 -2.35 17.36 -10.38
CA LEU A 150 -3.64 17.36 -9.69
C LEU A 150 -4.39 16.01 -9.86
N ASN A 151 -4.15 15.30 -10.96
CA ASN A 151 -4.72 13.98 -11.20
C ASN A 151 -4.19 12.87 -10.26
N LEU A 152 -2.99 13.04 -9.70
CA LEU A 152 -2.41 12.04 -8.79
C LEU A 152 -3.23 11.88 -7.50
N VAL A 153 -3.91 12.94 -7.06
CA VAL A 153 -4.78 12.88 -5.87
C VAL A 153 -6.00 12.01 -6.13
N TYR A 154 -6.59 12.07 -7.33
CA TYR A 154 -7.68 11.18 -7.71
C TYR A 154 -7.25 9.71 -7.69
N LEU A 155 -6.01 9.43 -8.10
CA LEU A 155 -5.46 8.07 -8.05
C LEU A 155 -5.36 7.56 -6.61
N VAL A 156 -4.89 8.37 -5.65
CA VAL A 156 -4.84 7.99 -4.24
C VAL A 156 -6.23 7.68 -3.67
N ILE A 157 -7.22 8.54 -3.92
CA ILE A 157 -8.60 8.33 -3.45
C ILE A 157 -9.17 7.03 -4.06
N THR A 158 -8.91 6.79 -5.35
CA THR A 158 -9.37 5.58 -6.05
C THR A 158 -8.73 4.32 -5.48
N VAL A 159 -7.42 4.35 -5.18
CA VAL A 159 -6.72 3.22 -4.54
C VAL A 159 -7.31 2.92 -3.16
N LEU A 160 -7.59 3.94 -2.34
CA LEU A 160 -8.24 3.74 -1.04
C LEU A 160 -9.65 3.14 -1.19
N ALA A 161 -10.43 3.59 -2.18
CA ALA A 161 -11.73 2.99 -2.49
C ALA A 161 -11.61 1.51 -2.88
N ILE A 162 -10.63 1.15 -3.71
CA ILE A 162 -10.37 -0.24 -4.11
C ILE A 162 -9.99 -1.10 -2.90
N ILE A 163 -9.11 -0.62 -2.02
CA ILE A 163 -8.76 -1.33 -0.77
C ILE A 163 -10.03 -1.58 0.06
N GLY A 164 -10.90 -0.58 0.15
CA GLY A 164 -12.18 -0.67 0.86
C GLY A 164 -13.12 -1.72 0.26
N ILE A 165 -13.23 -1.75 -1.08
CA ILE A 165 -14.01 -2.74 -1.82
C ILE A 165 -13.46 -4.16 -1.58
N ILE A 166 -12.13 -4.33 -1.64
CA ILE A 166 -11.48 -5.62 -1.38
C ILE A 166 -11.78 -6.09 0.06
N ASN A 167 -11.69 -5.19 1.04
CA ASN A 167 -12.04 -5.51 2.42
C ASN A 167 -13.51 -5.91 2.54
N ALA A 168 -14.44 -5.14 1.98
CA ALA A 168 -15.87 -5.43 1.99
C ALA A 168 -16.22 -6.77 1.32
N ALA A 169 -15.64 -7.06 0.15
CA ALA A 169 -15.84 -8.31 -0.57
C ALA A 169 -15.36 -9.53 0.24
N ASN A 170 -14.24 -9.37 0.96
CA ASN A 170 -13.69 -10.38 1.87
C ASN A 170 -14.40 -10.43 3.23
N GLY A 171 -15.42 -9.58 3.47
CA GLY A 171 -16.13 -9.52 4.76
C GLY A 171 -15.29 -8.93 5.90
N ARG A 172 -14.25 -8.16 5.57
CA ARG A 172 -13.35 -7.54 6.56
C ARG A 172 -13.74 -6.09 6.83
N ALA A 173 -13.93 -5.77 8.09
CA ALA A 173 -14.16 -4.41 8.57
C ALA A 173 -12.84 -3.73 8.99
N LYS A 174 -11.91 -3.61 8.03
CA LYS A 174 -10.61 -2.99 8.25
C LYS A 174 -10.63 -1.51 7.88
N GLU A 175 -10.01 -0.68 8.72
CA GLU A 175 -9.92 0.76 8.51
C GLU A 175 -9.09 1.11 7.27
N LEU A 176 -9.54 2.04 6.45
CA LEU A 176 -8.71 2.56 5.37
C LEU A 176 -7.53 3.37 5.93
N PRO A 177 -6.34 3.28 5.31
CA PRO A 177 -5.23 4.17 5.64
C PRO A 177 -5.67 5.64 5.55
N LEU A 178 -5.13 6.47 6.44
CA LEU A 178 -5.37 7.92 6.55
C LEU A 178 -6.77 8.34 7.03
N ILE A 179 -7.85 7.70 6.56
CA ILE A 179 -9.23 8.20 6.75
C ILE A 179 -10.14 7.26 7.56
N GLY A 180 -9.76 5.99 7.76
CA GLY A 180 -10.65 4.98 8.34
C GLY A 180 -11.04 5.20 9.80
N LYS A 181 -10.35 6.11 10.50
CA LYS A 181 -10.55 6.42 11.93
C LYS A 181 -11.77 7.30 12.20
N TYR A 182 -12.24 8.04 11.20
CA TYR A 182 -13.33 9.00 11.38
C TYR A 182 -14.69 8.35 11.12
N LYS A 183 -15.64 8.55 12.05
CA LYS A 183 -16.99 7.97 12.00
C LYS A 183 -18.03 9.08 12.02
N ILE A 184 -18.95 9.07 11.06
CA ILE A 184 -20.04 10.05 10.92
C ILE A 184 -21.35 9.44 11.42
N LEU A 185 -21.64 8.22 10.98
CA LEU A 185 -22.78 7.41 11.37
C LEU A 185 -22.46 6.70 12.69
N LYS A 186 -23.37 6.81 13.66
CA LYS A 186 -23.30 6.13 14.97
C LYS A 186 -23.90 4.74 14.97
#